data_AF-A0A401IGY4-F1
#
_entry.id   AF-A0A401IGY4-F1
#
_cell.length_a   1.000
_cell.length_b   1.000
_cell.length_c   1.000
_cell.angle_alpha   90.00
_cell.angle_beta   90.00
_cell.angle_gamma   90.00
#
_symmetry.space_group_name_H-M   'P 1'
#
loop_
_entity.id
_entity.type
_entity.pdbx_description
1 polymer ?
#
loop_
_entity_poly.entity_id
_entity_poly.type
_entity_poly.pdbx_seq_one_letter_code
_entity_poly.pdbx_strand_id
1 'polypeptide(L)'
;MLNKTLDTQQLQKGIMKAIKVMATVDEKGSLLLEQPLNIRQNSRVEVIVLISETVDLKENDESIESKEDILKDFRQAWYEAMTEQTIPVSQLWEGIENA
;
A
#
# COMPACT_ATOMS: atom_id res chain seq x y z
N MET A 1 -11.50 39.57 19.64
CA MET A 1 -11.81 38.16 19.97
C MET A 1 -10.81 37.27 19.24
N LEU A 2 -10.34 36.24 19.94
CA LEU A 2 -9.16 35.45 19.62
C LEU A 2 -9.25 34.72 18.27
N ASN A 3 -8.15 34.79 17.53
CA ASN A 3 -7.81 33.91 16.41
C ASN A 3 -7.87 32.44 16.85
N LYS A 4 -8.46 31.60 16.01
CA LYS A 4 -7.94 30.25 15.80
C LYS A 4 -7.79 30.05 14.30
N THR A 5 -6.61 30.48 13.85
CA THR A 5 -5.92 30.01 12.66
C THR A 5 -6.07 28.49 12.60
N LEU A 6 -6.92 28.00 11.69
CA LEU A 6 -6.88 26.60 11.29
C LEU A 6 -5.52 26.42 10.65
N ASP A 7 -4.69 25.67 11.36
CA ASP A 7 -3.32 25.34 11.05
C ASP A 7 -3.20 25.00 9.57
N THR A 8 -2.50 25.87 8.83
CA THR A 8 -2.19 25.77 7.41
C THR A 8 -1.19 24.65 7.13
N GLN A 9 -1.34 23.50 7.80
CA GLN A 9 -0.69 22.24 7.47
C GLN A 9 -1.40 21.52 6.30
N GLN A 10 -2.12 22.25 5.45
CA GLN A 10 -2.08 21.93 4.03
C GLN A 10 -0.65 22.22 3.58
N LEU A 11 0.23 21.24 3.82
CA LEU A 11 1.51 21.09 3.16
C LEU A 11 1.29 21.56 1.73
N GLN A 12 1.87 22.70 1.40
CA GLN A 12 2.19 23.03 0.02
C GLN A 12 3.10 21.89 -0.42
N LYS A 13 2.50 20.79 -0.89
CA LYS A 13 3.19 19.68 -1.50
C LYS A 13 3.72 20.26 -2.79
N GLY A 14 4.88 20.92 -2.70
CA GLY A 14 5.69 21.24 -3.86
C GLY A 14 5.76 19.98 -4.71
N ILE A 15 5.70 20.13 -6.03
CA ILE A 15 5.57 19.00 -6.96
C ILE A 15 6.70 17.99 -6.67
N MET A 16 6.37 16.93 -5.93
CA MET A 16 7.32 15.88 -5.56
C MET A 16 7.37 14.88 -6.71
N LYS A 17 8.57 14.59 -7.19
CA LYS A 17 8.81 13.57 -8.19
C LYS A 17 9.45 12.36 -7.51
N ALA A 18 8.79 11.21 -7.56
CA ALA A 18 9.37 9.95 -7.11
C ALA A 18 10.26 9.34 -8.20
N ILE A 19 11.39 8.75 -7.80
CA ILE A 19 12.31 8.03 -8.67
C ILE A 19 12.57 6.67 -8.01
N LYS A 20 12.38 5.57 -8.74
CA LYS A 20 12.68 4.21 -8.28
C LYS A 20 14.00 3.74 -8.88
N VAL A 21 14.95 3.38 -8.03
CA VAL A 21 16.23 2.75 -8.39
C VAL A 21 16.54 1.68 -7.35
N MET A 22 17.18 0.59 -7.76
CA MET A 22 17.62 -0.46 -6.84
C MET A 22 18.84 -0.01 -6.05
N ALA A 23 18.87 -0.39 -4.78
CA ALA A 23 19.96 -0.07 -3.88
C ALA A 23 20.15 -1.20 -2.89
N THR A 24 21.38 -1.40 -2.47
CA THR A 24 21.75 -2.34 -1.41
C THR A 24 21.90 -1.57 -0.10
N VAL A 25 21.34 -2.11 0.98
CA VAL A 25 21.62 -1.65 2.33
C VAL A 25 22.81 -2.45 2.85
N ASP A 26 23.89 -1.78 3.21
CA ASP A 26 25.07 -2.45 3.79
C ASP A 26 24.91 -2.77 5.29
N GLU A 27 25.87 -3.47 5.87
CA GLU A 27 25.88 -3.86 7.30
C GLU A 27 25.81 -2.67 8.27
N LYS A 28 26.14 -1.45 7.81
CA LYS A 28 26.12 -0.22 8.60
C LYS A 28 24.82 0.56 8.40
N GLY A 29 23.90 0.07 7.56
CA GLY A 29 22.65 0.73 7.23
C GLY A 29 22.79 1.82 6.15
N SER A 30 23.90 1.87 5.42
CA SER A 30 24.09 2.84 4.32
C SER A 30 23.46 2.32 3.03
N LEU A 31 22.83 3.21 2.26
CA LEU A 31 22.27 2.89 0.95
C LEU A 31 23.33 3.08 -0.15
N LEU A 32 23.65 2.01 -0.85
CA LEU A 32 24.45 2.03 -2.07
C LEU A 32 23.53 1.86 -3.27
N LEU A 33 23.33 2.93 -4.04
CA LEU A 33 22.55 2.87 -5.27
C LEU A 33 23.32 2.09 -6.33
N GLU A 34 22.65 1.17 -7.02
CA GLU A 34 23.26 0.43 -8.13
C GLU A 34 23.52 1.34 -9.35
N GLN A 35 22.77 2.44 -9.44
CA GLN A 35 22.86 3.42 -10.52
C GLN A 35 22.69 4.84 -9.96
N PRO A 36 23.40 5.85 -10.53
CA PRO A 36 23.23 7.24 -10.11
C PRO A 36 21.80 7.77 -10.33
N LEU A 37 21.31 8.61 -9.42
CA LEU A 37 20.05 9.32 -9.65
C LEU A 37 20.26 10.42 -10.69
N ASN A 38 19.49 10.38 -11.78
CA ASN A 38 19.54 11.41 -12.81
C ASN A 38 18.74 12.66 -12.39
N ILE A 39 19.31 13.43 -11.46
CA ILE A 39 18.76 14.67 -10.92
C ILE A 39 19.56 15.83 -11.50
N ARG A 40 18.87 16.83 -12.05
CA ARG A 40 19.49 17.96 -12.77
C ARG A 40 20.26 18.93 -11.87
N GLN A 41 19.98 18.91 -10.57
CA GLN A 41 20.51 19.86 -9.61
C GLN A 41 20.80 19.15 -8.28
N ASN A 42 21.83 19.60 -7.57
CA ASN A 42 22.10 19.15 -6.22
C ASN A 42 20.96 19.63 -5.30
N SER A 43 20.21 18.69 -4.75
CA SER A 43 19.06 18.97 -3.89
C SER A 43 18.97 17.95 -2.78
N ARG A 44 18.48 18.37 -1.61
CA ARG A 44 18.07 17.45 -0.55
C ARG A 44 16.85 16.66 -1.03
N VAL A 45 16.87 15.34 -0.81
CA VAL A 45 15.77 14.44 -1.16
C VAL A 45 15.27 13.71 0.07
N GLU A 46 14.01 13.28 0.04
CA GLU A 46 13.45 12.33 1.00
C GLU A 46 13.63 10.91 0.45
N VAL A 47 14.02 9.96 1.32
CA VAL A 47 14.29 8.58 0.93
C VAL A 47 13.28 7.65 1.60
N ILE A 48 12.64 6.80 0.80
CA ILE A 48 11.76 5.73 1.26
C ILE A 48 12.45 4.40 0.93
N VAL A 49 12.65 3.55 1.94
CA VAL A 49 13.26 2.24 1.79
C VAL A 49 12.17 1.18 1.84
N LEU A 50 12.09 0.36 0.79
CA LEU A 50 11.17 -0.78 0.69
C LEU A 50 11.97 -2.05 0.94
N ILE A 51 11.77 -2.69 2.08
CA ILE A 51 12.37 -3.98 2.42
C ILE A 51 11.30 -5.04 2.23
N SER A 52 11.58 -6.05 1.40
CA SER A 52 10.70 -7.22 1.30
C SER A 52 10.80 -7.99 2.61
N GLU A 53 9.69 -8.10 3.34
CA GLU A 53 9.58 -9.09 4.40
C GLU A 53 9.58 -10.46 3.72
N THR A 54 10.68 -11.21 3.85
CA THR A 54 10.61 -12.65 3.69
C THR A 54 9.80 -13.12 4.89
N VAL A 55 8.52 -13.37 4.67
CA VAL A 55 7.71 -14.05 5.67
C VAL A 55 8.43 -15.37 5.92
N ASP A 56 9.14 -15.48 7.04
CA ASP A 56 9.46 -16.78 7.62
C ASP A 56 8.09 -17.34 7.98
N LEU A 57 7.47 -18.01 7.02
CA LEU A 57 6.29 -18.85 7.20
C LEU A 57 6.74 -20.00 8.10
N LYS A 58 6.99 -19.71 9.38
CA LYS A 58 6.99 -20.72 10.42
C LYS A 58 5.56 -21.22 10.44
N GLU A 59 5.41 -22.39 9.86
CA GLU A 59 4.25 -23.27 9.68
C GLU A 59 3.39 -23.42 10.95
N ASN A 60 2.76 -22.34 11.45
CA ASN A 60 1.84 -22.47 12.57
C ASN A 60 0.72 -21.43 12.58
N ASP A 61 0.27 -21.01 11.41
CA ASP A 61 -1.01 -20.34 11.28
C ASP A 61 -1.87 -21.14 10.30
N GLU A 62 -2.65 -22.08 10.85
CA GLU A 62 -3.65 -22.88 10.13
C GLU A 62 -4.76 -22.01 9.49
N SER A 63 -4.65 -20.67 9.55
CA SER A 63 -5.60 -19.72 8.96
C SER A 63 -5.11 -18.95 7.74
N ILE A 64 -3.87 -19.17 7.27
CA ILE A 64 -3.40 -18.52 6.03
C ILE A 64 -3.98 -19.30 4.84
N GLU A 65 -5.11 -18.83 4.33
CA GLU A 65 -5.65 -19.27 3.03
C GLU A 65 -4.53 -19.26 1.98
N SER A 66 -4.43 -20.35 1.22
CA SER A 66 -3.38 -20.46 0.21
C SER A 66 -3.51 -19.33 -0.82
N LYS A 67 -2.39 -18.92 -1.42
CA LYS A 67 -2.40 -17.89 -2.47
C LYS A 67 -3.36 -18.28 -3.60
N GLU A 68 -3.45 -19.57 -3.89
CA GLU A 68 -4.36 -20.15 -4.86
C GLU A 68 -5.83 -19.97 -4.48
N ASP A 69 -6.17 -20.11 -3.20
CA ASP A 69 -7.52 -19.90 -2.68
C ASP A 69 -7.93 -18.42 -2.76
N ILE A 70 -7.08 -17.50 -2.31
CA ILE A 70 -7.33 -16.06 -2.41
C ILE A 70 -7.55 -15.64 -3.88
N LEU A 71 -6.74 -16.17 -4.80
CA LEU A 71 -6.89 -15.89 -6.23
C LEU A 71 -8.17 -16.52 -6.83
N LYS A 72 -8.61 -17.68 -6.33
CA LYS A 72 -9.85 -18.32 -6.75
C LYS A 72 -11.06 -17.48 -6.32
N ASP A 73 -11.08 -17.04 -5.07
CA ASP A 73 -12.17 -16.26 -4.51
C ASP A 73 -12.25 -14.88 -5.17
N PHE A 74 -11.11 -14.26 -5.45
CA PHE A 74 -11.07 -13.03 -6.23
C PHE A 74 -11.66 -13.19 -7.64
N ARG A 75 -11.27 -14.25 -8.38
CA ARG A 75 -11.82 -14.51 -9.71
C ARG A 75 -13.33 -14.73 -9.68
N GLN A 76 -13.81 -15.42 -8.66
CA GLN A 76 -15.23 -15.68 -8.45
C GLN A 76 -16.00 -14.37 -8.22
N ALA A 77 -15.56 -13.55 -7.26
CA ALA A 77 -16.17 -12.25 -6.98
C ALA A 77 -16.14 -11.31 -8.20
N TRP A 78 -15.06 -11.34 -8.98
CA TRP A 78 -14.94 -10.57 -10.22
C TRP A 78 -15.93 -11.03 -11.29
N TYR A 79 -16.10 -12.35 -11.45
CA TYR A 79 -17.09 -12.91 -12.37
C TYR A 79 -18.52 -12.54 -11.97
N GLU A 80 -18.85 -12.64 -10.68
CA GLU A 80 -20.15 -12.27 -10.14
C GLU A 80 -20.47 -10.79 -10.39
N ALA A 81 -19.51 -9.90 -10.14
CA ALA A 81 -19.63 -8.48 -10.45
C ALA A 81 -19.88 -8.20 -11.94
N MET A 82 -19.18 -8.91 -12.83
CA MET A 82 -19.32 -8.75 -14.27
C MET A 82 -20.60 -9.35 -14.84
N THR A 83 -21.24 -10.28 -14.13
CA THR A 83 -22.46 -10.99 -14.56
C THR A 83 -23.71 -10.52 -13.82
N GLU A 84 -23.61 -9.39 -13.10
CA GLU A 84 -24.70 -8.82 -12.28
C GLU A 84 -25.22 -9.80 -11.21
N GLN A 85 -24.42 -10.80 -10.83
CA GLN A 85 -24.72 -11.72 -9.73
C GLN A 85 -24.30 -11.10 -8.39
N THR A 86 -24.62 -9.83 -8.19
CA THR A 86 -24.29 -9.07 -6.98
C THR A 86 -25.56 -8.58 -6.30
N ILE A 87 -25.53 -8.47 -4.98
CA ILE A 87 -26.60 -7.82 -4.23
C ILE A 87 -26.32 -6.32 -4.05
N PRO A 88 -27.33 -5.45 -4.14
CA PRO A 88 -27.16 -4.04 -3.82
C PRO A 88 -26.67 -3.85 -2.38
N VAL A 89 -25.82 -2.86 -2.15
CA VAL A 89 -25.29 -2.55 -0.81
C VAL A 89 -26.40 -2.26 0.20
N SER A 90 -27.53 -1.68 -0.23
CA SER A 90 -28.70 -1.46 0.63
C SER A 90 -29.33 -2.76 1.13
N GLN A 91 -29.25 -3.84 0.35
CA GLN A 91 -29.76 -5.16 0.71
C GLN A 91 -28.74 -6.02 1.46
N LEU A 92 -27.46 -5.65 1.45
CA LEU A 92 -26.42 -6.34 2.22
C LEU A 92 -26.71 -6.34 3.74
N TRP A 93 -27.39 -5.30 4.22
CA TRP A 93 -27.74 -5.14 5.64
C TRP A 93 -29.09 -5.77 6.01
N GLU A 94 -29.92 -6.12 5.01
CA GLU A 94 -31.20 -6.79 5.22
C GLU A 94 -30.95 -8.23 5.69
N GLY A 95 -31.10 -8.49 6.99
CA GLY A 95 -30.90 -9.80 7.61
C GLY A 95 -29.79 -9.86 8.65
N ILE A 96 -28.93 -8.83 8.73
CA ILE A 96 -27.92 -8.71 9.81
C ILE A 96 -28.58 -8.20 11.11
N GLU A 97 -29.68 -7.45 11.01
CA GLU A 97 -30.39 -6.87 12.16
C GLU A 97 -31.13 -7.90 13.04
N ASN A 98 -31.24 -9.17 12.61
CA ASN A 98 -31.94 -10.25 13.33
C ASN A 98 -31.01 -11.38 13.83
N ALA A 99 -29.70 -11.12 13.94
CA ALA A 99 -28.71 -12.07 14.46
C ALA A 99 -28.38 -11.84 15.94
#